data_AF-A0A529WKR7-F1
#
_entry.id   AF-A0A529WKR7-F1
#
_cell.length_a   1.000
_cell.length_b   1.000
_cell.length_c   1.000
_cell.angle_alpha   90.00
_cell.angle_beta   90.00
_cell.angle_gamma   90.00
#
_symmetry.space_group_name_H-M   'P 1'
#
loop_
_entity.id
_entity.type
_entity.pdbx_description
1 polymer ?
#
loop_
_entity_poly.entity_id
_entity_poly.type
_entity_poly.pdbx_seq_one_letter_code
_entity_poly.pdbx_strand_id
1 'polypeptide(L)' 'ATLAALHGPDWARGQLHGLIDQAHALLEPYGEQAGLLKEAATFVATRNS' A
#
# COMPACT_ATOMS: atom_id res chain seq x y z
N ALA A 1 -2.00 -19.84 8.93
CA ALA A 1 -1.76 -19.63 7.48
C ALA A 1 -1.65 -18.13 7.22
N THR A 2 -0.74 -17.69 6.36
CA THR A 2 -0.64 -16.27 5.95
C THR A 2 -1.48 -16.03 4.70
N LEU A 3 -1.88 -14.78 4.43
CA LEU A 3 -2.63 -14.42 3.21
C LEU A 3 -1.89 -14.84 1.93
N ALA A 4 -0.56 -14.65 1.89
CA ALA A 4 0.28 -15.10 0.78
C ALA A 4 0.31 -16.63 0.63
N ALA A 5 0.23 -17.39 1.73
CA ALA A 5 0.19 -18.86 1.68
C ALA A 5 -1.18 -19.39 1.20
N LEU A 6 -2.26 -18.61 1.37
CA LEU A 6 -3.60 -18.99 0.96
C LEU A 6 -3.91 -18.64 -0.51
N HIS A 7 -3.31 -17.57 -1.03
CA HIS A 7 -3.67 -17.02 -2.35
C HIS A 7 -2.49 -16.87 -3.31
N GLY A 8 -1.27 -17.15 -2.87
CA GLY A 8 -0.05 -16.97 -3.64
C GLY A 8 0.56 -15.56 -3.51
N PRO A 9 1.87 -15.42 -3.82
CA PRO A 9 2.61 -14.18 -3.63
C PRO A 9 2.19 -13.06 -4.58
N ASP A 10 1.82 -13.38 -5.82
CA ASP A 10 1.43 -12.36 -6.81
C ASP A 10 0.05 -11.77 -6.50
N TRP A 11 -0.88 -12.61 -6.04
CA TRP A 11 -2.15 -12.12 -5.50
C TRP A 11 -1.92 -11.18 -4.33
N ALA A 12 -1.04 -11.53 -3.39
CA ALA A 12 -0.74 -10.70 -2.23
C ALA A 12 -0.11 -9.35 -2.62
N ARG A 13 0.77 -9.32 -3.65
CA ARG A 13 1.29 -8.06 -4.22
C ARG A 13 0.19 -7.22 -4.87
N GLY A 14 -0.73 -7.83 -5.61
CA GLY A 14 -1.87 -7.14 -6.20
C GLY A 14 -2.78 -6.51 -5.14
N GLN A 15 -3.08 -7.24 -4.06
CA GLN A 15 -3.83 -6.70 -2.93
C GLN A 15 -3.10 -5.56 -2.23
N LEU A 16 -1.78 -5.67 -2.07
CA LEU A 16 -0.97 -4.63 -1.46
C LEU A 16 -1.01 -3.33 -2.27
N HIS A 17 -0.87 -3.38 -3.60
CA HIS A 17 -1.03 -2.20 -4.45
C HIS A 17 -2.41 -1.56 -4.30
N GLY A 18 -3.49 -2.36 -4.30
CA GLY A 18 -4.84 -1.84 -4.11
C GLY A 18 -5.05 -1.12 -2.77
N LEU A 19 -4.38 -1.58 -1.71
CA LEU A 19 -4.42 -0.91 -0.40
C LEU A 19 -3.67 0.43 -0.39
N ILE A 20 -2.58 0.56 -1.15
CA ILE A 20 -1.85 1.82 -1.30
C ILE A 20 -2.73 2.86 -2.01
N ASP A 21 -3.37 2.46 -3.11
CA ASP A 21 -4.25 3.35 -3.87
C ASP A 21 -5.40 3.87 -2.99
N GLN A 22 -5.99 3.01 -2.16
CA GLN A 22 -7.01 3.40 -1.19
C GLN A 22 -6.47 4.36 -0.13
N ALA A 23 -5.27 4.12 0.40
CA ALA A 23 -4.64 5.01 1.35
C ALA A 23 -4.35 6.39 0.74
N HIS A 24 -3.90 6.45 -0.51
CA HIS A 24 -3.67 7.69 -1.24
C HIS A 24 -4.98 8.44 -1.49
N ALA A 25 -6.05 7.73 -1.89
CA ALA A 25 -7.37 8.31 -2.10
C ALA A 25 -7.95 8.94 -0.83
N LEU A 26 -7.74 8.32 0.34
CA LEU A 26 -8.14 8.90 1.63
C LEU A 26 -7.39 10.19 1.96
N LEU A 27 -6.20 10.37 1.39
CA LEU A 27 -5.33 11.52 1.64
C LEU A 27 -5.48 12.65 0.61
N GLU A 28 -6.24 12.44 -0.48
CA GLU A 28 -6.49 13.47 -1.50
C GLU A 28 -6.95 14.82 -0.94
N PRO A 29 -7.88 14.91 0.04
CA PRO A 29 -8.35 16.18 0.57
C PRO A 29 -7.27 17.05 1.23
N TYR A 30 -6.15 16.45 1.63
CA TYR A 30 -5.06 17.13 2.33
C TYR A 30 -3.96 17.63 1.38
N GLY A 31 -4.03 17.29 0.09
CA GLY A 31 -3.09 17.73 -0.93
C GLY A 31 -1.63 17.46 -0.55
N GLU A 32 -0.77 18.47 -0.70
CA GLU A 32 0.67 18.34 -0.43
C GLU A 32 1.01 18.08 1.05
N GLN A 33 0.14 18.45 1.99
CA GLN A 33 0.38 18.23 3.42
C GLN A 33 0.42 16.74 3.79
N ALA A 34 -0.24 15.90 3.00
CA ALA A 34 -0.22 14.45 3.17
C ALA A 34 0.91 13.74 2.40
N GLY A 35 1.81 14.48 1.75
CA GLY A 35 2.91 13.90 0.95
C GLY A 35 3.73 12.86 1.72
N LEU A 36 4.13 13.19 2.95
CA LEU A 36 4.90 12.26 3.80
C LEU A 36 4.13 10.97 4.12
N LEU A 37 2.80 11.04 4.31
CA LEU A 37 1.98 9.86 4.60
C LEU A 37 1.77 9.01 3.33
N LYS A 38 1.61 9.63 2.16
CA LYS A 38 1.55 8.95 0.87
C LYS A 38 2.87 8.22 0.58
N GLU A 39 4.01 8.85 0.86
CA GLU A 39 5.35 8.23 0.76
C GLU A 39 5.51 7.07 1.75
N ALA A 40 5.09 7.23 3.00
CA ALA A 40 5.16 6.17 4.01
C ALA A 40 4.33 4.94 3.62
N ALA A 41 3.11 5.13 3.10
CA ALA A 41 2.27 4.04 2.60
C ALA A 41 2.95 3.28 1.45
N THR A 42 3.59 4.00 0.53
CA THR A 42 4.34 3.43 -0.59
C THR A 42 5.56 2.65 -0.08
N PHE A 43 6.35 3.25 0.81
CA PHE A 43 7.54 2.63 1.38
C PHE A 43 7.21 1.31 2.09
N VAL A 44 6.16 1.29 2.93
CA VAL A 44 5.73 0.08 3.64
C VAL A 44 5.47 -1.08 2.68
N ALA A 45 4.94 -0.78 1.50
CA ALA A 45 4.56 -1.75 0.50
C ALA A 45 5.70 -2.20 -0.44
N THR A 46 6.64 -1.31 -0.75
CA THR A 46 7.73 -1.60 -1.70
C THR A 46 9.06 -1.94 -1.01
N ARG A 47 9.15 -1.86 0.33
CA ARG A 47 10.40 -2.17 1.01
C ARG A 47 10.82 -3.62 0.72
N ASN A 48 12.06 -3.80 0.29
CA ASN A 48 12.76 -5.05 0.49
C ASN A 48 13.28 -5.06 1.94
N SER A 49 13.07 -6.16 2.64
CA SER A 49 13.64 -6.41 3.97
C SER A 49 15.12 -6.73 3.88
#